data_AF-A0AAW7D2Y0-F1
#
_entry.id   AF-A0AAW7D2Y0-F1
#
_cell.length_a   1.000
_cell.length_b   1.000
_cell.length_c   1.000
_cell.angle_alpha   90.00
_cell.angle_beta   90.00
_cell.angle_gamma   90.00
#
_symmetry.space_group_name_H-M   'P 1'
#
loop_
_entity.id
_entity.type
_entity.pdbx_description
1 polymer ?
#
loop_
_entity_poly.entity_id
_entity_poly.type
_entity_poly.pdbx_seq_one_letter_code
_entity_poly.pdbx_strand_id
1 'polypeptide(L)'
;MKNRVDQLKAQGNYEEGLGLHADEIATLKNRLAHDIPPFFIAYLEAFGFNPNVFWAVFNEEDDFIEQNEMIQELGYANFLAIGDEYNENLLLANVENQQLFLLEDDHLIDLQVTFAEMLDQAVEERGNHAEVNFQQITAVYSNLQGYKPGLVDTVKTFFNQLIAEAQEQKDDVYGLILVKDPKNNGYKIAAGSFNDFKSEIEQQPLDFDKLWNPEQMKYQVYMPIAETLLEVKTEVERKAMDLLLLDVLRELKSEGYFEAQPEGFSLSIQSGEVNFFPEDSYDESLMKENGLESKIKRFWESPYDRTRVLIETL
;
A
#
# COMPACT_ATOMS: atom_id res chain seq x y z
N MET A 1 -5.53 -11.60 -25.08
CA MET A 1 -4.45 -11.76 -24.09
C MET A 1 -3.08 -11.36 -24.62
N LYS A 2 -2.44 -12.11 -25.54
CA LYS A 2 -1.07 -11.81 -26.04
C LYS A 2 -0.79 -10.34 -26.42
N ASN A 3 -1.67 -9.69 -27.20
CA ASN A 3 -1.50 -8.28 -27.57
C ASN A 3 -1.46 -7.34 -26.34
N ARG A 4 -2.29 -7.60 -25.32
CA ARG A 4 -2.34 -6.81 -24.08
C ARG A 4 -1.05 -6.99 -23.27
N VAL A 5 -0.57 -8.23 -23.16
CA VAL A 5 0.72 -8.55 -22.54
C VAL A 5 1.86 -7.82 -23.24
N ASP A 6 1.89 -7.83 -24.57
CA ASP A 6 2.93 -7.15 -25.34
C ASP A 6 2.88 -5.63 -25.12
N GLN A 7 1.68 -5.04 -25.02
CA GLN A 7 1.48 -3.62 -24.70
C GLN A 7 1.95 -3.27 -23.29
N LEU A 8 1.59 -4.06 -22.27
CA LEU A 8 2.05 -3.89 -20.89
C LEU A 8 3.56 -4.06 -20.75
N LYS A 9 4.15 -5.04 -21.46
CA LYS A 9 5.61 -5.21 -21.51
C LYS A 9 6.29 -4.02 -22.16
N ALA A 10 5.71 -3.45 -23.21
CA ALA A 10 6.24 -2.26 -23.87
C ALA A 10 6.26 -1.02 -22.95
N GLN A 11 5.38 -0.96 -21.95
CA GLN A 11 5.36 0.10 -20.94
C GLN A 11 6.46 -0.04 -19.86
N GLY A 12 7.16 -1.19 -19.78
CA GLY A 12 8.31 -1.36 -18.89
C GLY A 12 8.03 -1.31 -17.37
N ASN A 13 6.75 -1.31 -16.96
CA ASN A 13 6.34 -1.20 -15.56
C ASN A 13 6.22 -2.58 -14.89
N TYR A 14 7.32 -3.33 -14.92
CA TYR A 14 7.43 -4.66 -14.33
C TYR A 14 8.89 -5.00 -14.07
N GLU A 15 9.16 -5.88 -13.12
CA GLU A 15 10.50 -6.44 -12.98
C GLU A 15 10.74 -7.51 -14.05
N GLU A 16 11.74 -7.29 -14.91
CA GLU A 16 12.12 -8.25 -15.95
C GLU A 16 12.63 -9.55 -15.35
N GLY A 17 12.24 -10.69 -15.93
CA GLY A 17 12.72 -12.01 -15.53
C GLY A 17 11.90 -12.71 -14.45
N LEU A 18 10.83 -12.09 -13.93
CA LEU A 18 9.90 -12.75 -12.98
C LEU A 18 8.82 -13.60 -13.64
N GLY A 19 8.71 -13.59 -14.98
CA GLY A 19 7.74 -14.42 -15.71
C GLY A 19 8.03 -15.91 -15.53
N LEU A 20 6.99 -16.69 -15.20
CA LEU A 20 7.13 -18.11 -14.89
C LEU A 20 7.34 -18.95 -16.15
N HIS A 21 8.26 -19.90 -16.07
CA HIS A 21 8.49 -20.91 -17.08
C HIS A 21 7.44 -22.03 -17.03
N ALA A 22 7.36 -22.81 -18.12
CA ALA A 22 6.34 -23.85 -18.25
C ALA A 22 6.42 -24.94 -17.16
N ASP A 23 7.61 -25.24 -16.66
CA ASP A 23 7.86 -26.15 -15.55
C ASP A 23 7.49 -25.56 -14.18
N GLU A 24 7.68 -24.25 -13.99
CA GLU A 24 7.22 -23.53 -12.79
C GLU A 24 5.68 -23.49 -12.76
N ILE A 25 5.03 -23.20 -13.89
CA ILE A 25 3.57 -23.25 -14.01
C ILE A 25 3.04 -24.66 -13.78
N ALA A 26 3.73 -25.69 -14.29
CA ALA A 26 3.35 -27.08 -14.04
C ALA A 26 3.48 -27.44 -12.56
N THR A 27 4.50 -26.93 -11.87
CA THR A 27 4.69 -27.11 -10.43
C THR A 27 3.58 -26.42 -9.65
N LEU A 28 3.27 -25.17 -10.00
CA LEU A 28 2.19 -24.38 -9.40
C LEU A 28 0.83 -25.08 -9.54
N LYS A 29 0.51 -25.59 -10.74
CA LYS A 29 -0.70 -26.39 -10.97
C LYS A 29 -0.80 -27.65 -10.12
N ASN A 30 0.33 -28.28 -9.79
CA ASN A 30 0.33 -29.46 -8.92
C ASN A 30 0.15 -29.10 -7.44
N ARG A 31 0.49 -27.87 -7.05
CA ARG A 31 0.27 -27.34 -5.70
C ARG A 31 -1.18 -26.90 -5.50
N LEU A 32 -1.83 -26.42 -6.55
CA LEU A 32 -3.24 -26.04 -6.50
C LEU A 32 -4.17 -27.26 -6.59
N ALA A 33 -5.28 -27.21 -5.84
CA ALA A 33 -6.35 -28.20 -5.93
C ALA A 33 -7.17 -28.14 -7.24
N HIS A 34 -6.89 -27.16 -8.12
CA HIS A 34 -7.65 -26.91 -9.34
C HIS A 34 -6.79 -26.33 -10.47
N ASP A 35 -7.35 -26.34 -11.69
CA ASP A 35 -6.64 -25.87 -12.89
C ASP A 35 -6.58 -24.34 -12.97
N ILE A 36 -5.41 -23.81 -13.30
CA ILE A 36 -5.23 -22.39 -13.66
C ILE A 36 -5.76 -22.18 -15.10
N PRO A 37 -6.70 -21.25 -15.34
CA PRO A 37 -7.27 -21.01 -16.64
C PRO A 37 -6.24 -20.41 -17.62
N PRO A 38 -6.38 -20.67 -18.94
CA PRO A 38 -5.38 -20.26 -19.94
C PRO A 38 -5.10 -18.75 -19.99
N PHE A 39 -6.09 -17.91 -19.67
CA PHE A 39 -5.90 -16.46 -19.68
C PHE A 39 -4.93 -16.00 -18.59
N PHE A 40 -4.96 -16.64 -17.42
CA PHE A 40 -4.11 -16.30 -16.29
C PHE A 40 -2.73 -16.97 -16.40
N ILE A 41 -2.66 -18.16 -16.99
CA ILE A 41 -1.37 -18.76 -17.41
C ILE A 41 -0.60 -17.78 -18.29
N ALA A 42 -1.25 -17.18 -19.30
CA ALA A 42 -0.60 -16.21 -20.17
C ALA A 42 -0.14 -14.93 -19.44
N TYR A 43 -0.76 -14.58 -18.31
CA TYR A 43 -0.30 -13.51 -17.43
C TYR A 43 0.93 -13.95 -16.63
N LEU A 44 0.88 -15.12 -15.98
CA LEU A 44 1.99 -15.67 -15.19
C LEU A 44 3.24 -15.93 -16.04
N GLU A 45 3.10 -16.44 -17.26
CA GLU A 45 4.21 -16.60 -18.22
C GLU A 45 4.88 -15.27 -18.55
N ALA A 46 4.12 -14.18 -18.52
CA ALA A 46 4.58 -12.87 -18.91
C ALA A 46 5.24 -12.11 -17.77
N PHE A 47 4.65 -12.20 -16.58
CA PHE A 47 4.93 -11.32 -15.45
C PHE A 47 5.23 -12.08 -14.17
N GLY A 48 4.72 -13.30 -14.01
CA GLY A 48 4.73 -14.03 -12.74
C GLY A 48 4.01 -13.25 -11.64
N PHE A 49 4.49 -13.39 -10.42
CA PHE A 49 4.00 -12.66 -9.25
C PHE A 49 4.66 -11.28 -9.16
N ASN A 50 4.53 -10.47 -10.20
CA ASN A 50 5.21 -9.18 -10.29
C ASN A 50 4.49 -8.11 -9.45
N PRO A 51 5.16 -7.45 -8.50
CA PRO A 51 4.51 -6.42 -7.67
C PRO A 51 4.20 -5.12 -8.42
N ASN A 52 4.79 -4.92 -9.60
CA ASN A 52 4.73 -3.64 -10.32
C ASN A 52 3.69 -3.62 -11.47
N VAL A 53 3.13 -4.78 -11.84
CA VAL A 53 2.24 -4.87 -13.01
C VAL A 53 0.82 -4.49 -12.64
N PHE A 54 0.22 -5.17 -11.66
CA PHE A 54 -1.11 -4.86 -11.13
C PHE A 54 -1.09 -4.84 -9.61
N TRP A 55 -1.81 -3.89 -9.04
CA TRP A 55 -1.91 -3.77 -7.60
C TRP A 55 -2.93 -4.72 -6.98
N ALA A 56 -3.87 -5.28 -7.73
CA ALA A 56 -4.89 -6.17 -7.18
C ALA A 56 -4.63 -7.63 -7.55
N VAL A 57 -3.42 -7.95 -8.01
CA VAL A 57 -3.02 -9.31 -8.42
C VAL A 57 -1.91 -9.76 -7.48
N PHE A 58 -1.98 -11.00 -7.00
CA PHE A 58 -1.00 -11.53 -6.04
C PHE A 58 0.43 -11.35 -6.54
N ASN A 59 1.31 -10.95 -5.63
CA ASN A 59 2.74 -10.77 -5.85
C ASN A 59 3.60 -11.78 -5.07
N GLU A 60 2.96 -12.68 -4.31
CA GLU A 60 3.59 -13.83 -3.65
C GLU A 60 2.92 -15.14 -4.10
N GLU A 61 3.74 -16.18 -4.34
CA GLU A 61 3.23 -17.49 -4.77
C GLU A 61 2.47 -18.21 -3.67
N ASP A 62 2.94 -18.10 -2.42
CA ASP A 62 2.35 -18.82 -1.30
C ASP A 62 0.95 -18.26 -0.97
N ASP A 63 0.74 -16.94 -1.02
CA ASP A 63 -0.57 -16.31 -0.90
C ASP A 63 -1.53 -16.76 -2.00
N PHE A 64 -1.05 -16.74 -3.26
CA PHE A 64 -1.86 -17.22 -4.38
C PHE A 64 -2.31 -18.66 -4.18
N ILE A 65 -1.49 -19.53 -3.59
CA ILE A 65 -1.86 -20.92 -3.31
C ILE A 65 -2.84 -20.99 -2.14
N GLU A 66 -2.52 -20.38 -1.01
CA GLU A 66 -3.34 -20.42 0.21
C GLU A 66 -4.75 -19.88 -0.05
N GLN A 67 -4.85 -18.72 -0.69
CA GLN A 67 -6.15 -18.10 -0.98
C GLN A 67 -6.97 -18.93 -1.97
N ASN A 68 -6.30 -19.58 -2.92
CA ASN A 68 -6.96 -20.47 -3.86
C ASN A 68 -7.38 -21.82 -3.26
N GLU A 69 -6.72 -22.31 -2.22
CA GLU A 69 -7.21 -23.45 -1.44
C GLU A 69 -8.45 -23.04 -0.64
N MET A 70 -8.40 -21.89 0.04
CA MET A 70 -9.51 -21.38 0.85
C MET A 70 -10.81 -21.19 0.05
N ILE A 71 -10.77 -20.48 -1.09
CA ILE A 71 -12.01 -20.21 -1.85
C ILE A 71 -12.67 -21.51 -2.37
N GLN A 72 -11.91 -22.58 -2.54
CA GLN A 72 -12.42 -23.87 -2.96
C GLN A 72 -13.15 -24.57 -1.81
N GLU A 73 -12.61 -24.48 -0.58
CA GLU A 73 -13.31 -24.94 0.63
C GLU A 73 -14.64 -24.20 0.86
N LEU A 74 -14.70 -22.92 0.48
CA LEU A 74 -15.91 -22.09 0.51
C LEU A 74 -16.89 -22.40 -0.62
N GLY A 75 -16.54 -23.26 -1.59
CA GLY A 75 -17.41 -23.71 -2.67
C GLY A 75 -17.36 -22.86 -3.94
N TYR A 76 -16.39 -21.96 -4.09
CA TYR A 76 -16.19 -21.13 -5.28
C TYR A 76 -15.43 -21.85 -6.40
N ALA A 77 -15.83 -23.08 -6.73
CA ALA A 77 -15.10 -23.96 -7.64
C ALA A 77 -14.94 -23.46 -9.08
N ASN A 78 -15.77 -22.50 -9.51
CA ASN A 78 -15.71 -21.89 -10.84
C ASN A 78 -14.89 -20.59 -10.87
N PHE A 79 -14.15 -20.30 -9.81
CA PHE A 79 -13.36 -19.09 -9.65
C PHE A 79 -11.90 -19.43 -9.35
N LEU A 80 -11.04 -18.51 -9.76
CA LEU A 80 -9.64 -18.43 -9.37
C LEU A 80 -9.46 -17.12 -8.58
N ALA A 81 -8.91 -17.18 -7.37
CA ALA A 81 -8.43 -15.97 -6.70
C ALA A 81 -7.17 -15.51 -7.44
N ILE A 82 -7.23 -14.32 -8.04
CA ILE A 82 -6.11 -13.76 -8.82
C ILE A 82 -5.33 -12.70 -8.04
N GLY A 83 -5.92 -12.19 -6.97
CA GLY A 83 -5.30 -11.30 -6.00
C GLY A 83 -6.28 -11.01 -4.89
N ASP A 84 -5.89 -10.07 -4.06
CA ASP A 84 -6.71 -9.52 -3.00
C ASP A 84 -6.83 -8.00 -3.18
N GLU A 85 -7.89 -7.48 -2.59
CA GLU A 85 -7.94 -6.12 -2.13
C GLU A 85 -7.78 -6.19 -0.61
N TYR A 86 -6.54 -5.97 -0.18
CA TYR A 86 -6.21 -5.69 1.20
C TYR A 86 -6.37 -6.93 2.11
N ASN A 87 -5.85 -8.09 1.68
CA ASN A 87 -5.76 -9.37 2.42
C ASN A 87 -7.06 -9.90 3.08
N GLU A 88 -8.16 -9.18 2.95
CA GLU A 88 -9.46 -9.45 3.52
C GLU A 88 -10.46 -9.77 2.40
N ASN A 89 -10.37 -9.03 1.29
CA ASN A 89 -11.26 -9.20 0.15
C ASN A 89 -10.53 -9.85 -1.01
N LEU A 90 -11.12 -10.88 -1.61
CA LEU A 90 -10.46 -11.58 -2.72
C LEU A 90 -10.98 -11.12 -4.07
N LEU A 91 -10.05 -10.78 -4.97
CA LEU A 91 -10.35 -10.57 -6.37
C LEU A 91 -10.45 -11.93 -7.07
N LEU A 92 -11.68 -12.33 -7.40
CA LEU A 92 -11.98 -13.60 -8.03
C LEU A 92 -12.22 -13.43 -9.53
N ALA A 93 -11.54 -14.23 -10.34
CA ALA A 93 -11.80 -14.32 -11.77
C ALA A 93 -12.60 -15.59 -12.07
N ASN A 94 -13.72 -15.44 -12.77
CA ASN A 94 -14.46 -16.58 -13.28
C ASN A 94 -13.64 -17.30 -14.36
N VAL A 95 -13.45 -18.61 -14.18
CA VAL A 95 -12.55 -19.41 -15.03
C VAL A 95 -13.02 -19.53 -16.48
N GLU A 96 -14.33 -19.43 -16.74
CA GLU A 96 -14.92 -19.60 -18.06
C GLU A 96 -14.91 -18.31 -18.87
N ASN A 97 -15.32 -17.20 -18.26
CA ASN A 97 -15.62 -15.95 -18.98
C ASN A 97 -14.74 -14.76 -18.57
N GLN A 98 -13.80 -14.94 -17.64
CA GLN A 98 -12.90 -13.90 -17.13
C GLN A 98 -13.58 -12.77 -16.36
N GLN A 99 -14.89 -12.85 -16.06
CA GLN A 99 -15.58 -11.84 -15.26
C GLN A 99 -14.95 -11.76 -13.87
N LEU A 100 -14.69 -10.54 -13.41
CA LEU A 100 -14.11 -10.27 -12.10
C LEU A 100 -15.20 -10.03 -11.06
N PHE A 101 -14.94 -10.54 -9.86
CA PHE A 101 -15.78 -10.39 -8.68
C PHE A 101 -14.90 -10.04 -7.49
N LEU A 102 -15.47 -9.32 -6.53
CA LEU A 102 -14.89 -9.13 -5.21
C LEU A 102 -15.62 -10.05 -4.23
N LEU A 103 -14.87 -10.84 -3.47
CA LEU A 103 -15.41 -11.60 -2.35
C LEU A 103 -15.12 -10.83 -1.06
N GLU A 104 -16.17 -10.27 -0.44
CA GLU A 104 -16.12 -9.46 0.78
C GLU A 104 -17.11 -10.06 1.80
N ASP A 105 -16.65 -10.47 2.98
CA ASP A 105 -17.52 -11.03 4.05
C ASP A 105 -18.53 -12.10 3.54
N ASP A 106 -18.07 -13.08 2.78
CA ASP A 106 -18.88 -14.12 2.10
C ASP A 106 -19.84 -13.61 0.99
N HIS A 107 -19.81 -12.32 0.65
CA HIS A 107 -20.60 -11.75 -0.44
C HIS A 107 -19.77 -11.67 -1.72
N LEU A 108 -20.30 -12.28 -2.78
CA LEU A 108 -19.71 -12.20 -4.12
C LEU A 108 -20.31 -11.02 -4.88
N ILE A 109 -19.50 -9.98 -5.10
CA ILE A 109 -19.88 -8.72 -5.74
C ILE A 109 -19.36 -8.72 -7.17
N ASP A 110 -20.25 -8.52 -8.15
CA ASP A 110 -19.87 -8.44 -9.57
C ASP A 110 -19.28 -7.05 -9.90
N LEU A 111 -18.01 -7.02 -10.29
CA LEU A 111 -17.27 -5.79 -10.61
C LEU A 111 -17.62 -5.22 -11.99
N GLN A 112 -18.48 -5.88 -12.77
CA GLN A 112 -18.89 -5.47 -14.13
C GLN A 112 -17.71 -5.28 -15.10
N VAL A 113 -16.58 -5.93 -14.84
CA VAL A 113 -15.36 -5.88 -15.65
C VAL A 113 -14.75 -7.27 -15.75
N THR A 114 -14.17 -7.59 -16.91
CA THR A 114 -13.41 -8.82 -17.11
C THR A 114 -11.91 -8.60 -16.85
N PHE A 115 -11.16 -9.66 -16.58
CA PHE A 115 -9.70 -9.60 -16.45
C PHE A 115 -9.06 -8.95 -17.69
N ALA A 116 -9.54 -9.28 -18.89
CA ALA A 116 -9.04 -8.69 -20.12
C ALA A 116 -9.30 -7.18 -20.24
N GLU A 117 -10.44 -6.69 -19.73
CA GLU A 117 -10.77 -5.26 -19.69
C GLU A 117 -9.98 -4.53 -18.60
N MET A 118 -9.74 -5.17 -17.44
CA MET A 118 -8.83 -4.65 -16.42
C MET A 118 -7.41 -4.43 -16.99
N LEU A 119 -6.92 -5.38 -17.80
CA LEU A 119 -5.64 -5.21 -18.49
C LEU A 119 -5.67 -4.04 -19.51
N ASP A 120 -6.77 -3.89 -20.26
CA ASP A 120 -6.92 -2.78 -21.22
C ASP A 120 -6.96 -1.43 -20.49
N GLN A 121 -7.70 -1.33 -19.38
CA GLN A 121 -7.77 -0.14 -18.54
C GLN A 121 -6.39 0.24 -18.01
N ALA A 122 -5.59 -0.71 -17.52
CA ALA A 122 -4.23 -0.41 -17.09
C ALA A 122 -3.33 0.06 -18.24
N VAL A 123 -3.53 -0.45 -19.46
CA VAL A 123 -2.81 0.04 -20.64
C VAL A 123 -3.22 1.48 -20.97
N GLU A 124 -4.51 1.79 -20.90
CA GLU A 124 -5.08 3.11 -21.23
C GLU A 124 -4.76 4.18 -20.18
N GLU A 125 -4.89 3.84 -18.90
CA GLU A 125 -4.59 4.73 -17.78
C GLU A 125 -3.12 5.12 -17.79
N ARG A 126 -2.20 4.20 -18.13
CA ARG A 126 -0.73 4.44 -18.13
C ARG A 126 -0.22 5.10 -19.42
N GLY A 127 -0.88 6.15 -19.90
CA GLY A 127 -0.44 6.89 -21.09
C GLY A 127 1.03 7.39 -21.02
N ASN A 128 1.65 7.67 -22.19
CA ASN A 128 3.09 7.96 -22.33
C ASN A 128 3.72 8.97 -21.33
N HIS A 129 2.96 9.92 -20.78
CA HIS A 129 3.48 10.88 -19.79
C HIS A 129 3.64 10.27 -18.39
N ALA A 130 2.76 9.35 -18.02
CA ALA A 130 2.80 8.61 -16.77
C ALA A 130 3.98 7.66 -16.70
N GLU A 131 4.26 7.00 -17.81
CA GLU A 131 5.37 6.06 -17.96
C GLU A 131 6.72 6.78 -17.79
N VAL A 132 6.86 7.96 -18.39
CA VAL A 132 8.05 8.79 -18.23
C VAL A 132 8.22 9.23 -16.77
N ASN A 133 7.14 9.64 -16.10
CA ASN A 133 7.19 10.01 -14.68
C ASN A 133 7.53 8.81 -13.79
N PHE A 134 6.95 7.63 -14.04
CA PHE A 134 7.22 6.39 -13.30
C PHE A 134 8.69 5.99 -13.36
N GLN A 135 9.26 5.94 -14.56
CA GLN A 135 10.67 5.58 -14.77
C GLN A 135 11.60 6.59 -14.10
N GLN A 136 11.26 7.87 -14.17
CA GLN A 136 12.01 8.93 -13.50
C GLN A 136 11.93 8.82 -11.98
N ILE A 137 10.75 8.55 -11.41
CA ILE A 137 10.58 8.40 -9.95
C ILE A 137 11.38 7.19 -9.48
N THR A 138 11.26 6.05 -10.17
CA THR A 138 12.00 4.82 -9.87
C THR A 138 13.51 5.07 -9.88
N ALA A 139 14.03 5.76 -10.90
CA ALA A 139 15.45 6.08 -10.99
C ALA A 139 15.92 6.98 -9.85
N VAL A 140 15.15 8.03 -9.51
CA VAL A 140 15.48 8.91 -8.37
C VAL A 140 15.43 8.14 -7.06
N TYR A 141 14.38 7.36 -6.83
CA TYR A 141 14.22 6.52 -5.65
C TYR A 141 15.41 5.57 -5.45
N SER A 142 15.85 4.87 -6.50
CA SER A 142 17.03 3.99 -6.44
C SER A 142 18.30 4.75 -6.06
N ASN A 143 18.45 6.00 -6.50
CA ASN A 143 19.57 6.86 -6.09
C ASN A 143 19.48 7.30 -4.62
N LEU A 144 18.26 7.41 -4.07
CA LEU A 144 18.04 7.83 -2.69
C LEU A 144 18.19 6.68 -1.67
N GLN A 145 18.14 5.41 -2.11
CA GLN A 145 18.23 4.24 -1.22
C GLN A 145 19.47 4.23 -0.31
N GLY A 146 20.60 4.77 -0.78
CA GLY A 146 21.83 4.88 0.02
C GLY A 146 21.70 5.75 1.28
N TYR A 147 20.67 6.61 1.35
CA TYR A 147 20.39 7.47 2.50
C TYR A 147 19.41 6.86 3.50
N LYS A 148 18.76 5.73 3.16
CA LYS A 148 17.76 5.07 4.00
C LYS A 148 18.22 4.86 5.45
N PRO A 149 19.44 4.33 5.73
CA PRO A 149 19.86 4.09 7.11
C PRO A 149 19.94 5.37 7.96
N GLY A 150 20.40 6.48 7.37
CA GLY A 150 20.43 7.77 8.07
C GLY A 150 19.03 8.35 8.33
N LEU A 151 18.08 8.09 7.42
CA LEU A 151 16.68 8.46 7.64
C LEU A 151 16.01 7.62 8.72
N VAL A 152 16.29 6.30 8.79
CA VAL A 152 15.85 5.44 9.89
C VAL A 152 16.23 6.04 11.25
N ASP A 153 17.52 6.35 11.44
CA ASP A 153 18.00 6.93 12.70
C ASP A 153 17.37 8.31 13.01
N THR A 154 17.17 9.11 11.97
CA THR A 154 16.55 10.43 12.09
C THR A 154 15.09 10.29 12.53
N VAL A 155 14.31 9.45 11.85
CA VAL A 155 12.89 9.20 12.19
C VAL A 155 12.78 8.64 13.60
N LYS A 156 13.59 7.65 14.00
CA LYS A 156 13.63 7.13 15.39
C LYS A 156 13.85 8.26 16.40
N THR A 157 14.82 9.13 16.15
CA THR A 157 15.19 10.22 17.05
C THR A 157 14.01 11.17 17.29
N PHE A 158 13.40 11.67 16.22
CA PHE A 158 12.31 12.65 16.34
C PHE A 158 11.01 12.02 16.81
N PHE A 159 10.76 10.75 16.48
CA PHE A 159 9.62 10.02 17.01
C PHE A 159 9.73 9.81 18.53
N ASN A 160 10.90 9.37 19.02
CA ASN A 160 11.14 9.23 20.46
C ASN A 160 11.02 10.56 21.20
N GLN A 161 11.47 11.67 20.60
CA GLN A 161 11.30 13.00 21.17
C GLN A 161 9.82 13.33 21.37
N LEU A 162 9.00 13.06 20.35
CA LEU A 162 7.56 13.31 20.42
C LEU A 162 6.89 12.44 21.48
N ILE A 163 7.22 11.15 21.54
CA ILE A 163 6.68 10.24 22.55
C ILE A 163 7.04 10.71 23.96
N ALA A 164 8.29 11.13 24.18
CA ALA A 164 8.73 11.65 25.47
C ALA A 164 7.91 12.90 25.87
N GLU A 165 7.63 13.79 24.92
CA GLU A 165 6.78 14.97 25.16
C GLU A 165 5.34 14.59 25.54
N ALA A 166 4.75 13.59 24.86
CA ALA A 166 3.42 13.09 25.21
C ALA A 166 3.40 12.50 26.63
N GLN A 167 4.40 11.68 26.97
CA GLN A 167 4.53 11.06 28.28
C GLN A 167 4.72 12.07 29.41
N GLU A 168 5.49 13.15 29.18
CA GLU A 168 5.63 14.25 30.14
C GLU A 168 4.27 14.92 30.45
N GLN A 169 3.38 14.96 29.47
CA GLN A 169 2.01 15.46 29.61
C GLN A 169 1.03 14.42 30.16
N LYS A 170 1.50 13.22 30.53
CA LYS A 170 0.69 12.06 30.95
C LYS A 170 -0.33 11.66 29.88
N ASP A 171 0.14 11.64 28.65
CA ASP A 171 -0.61 11.29 27.47
C ASP A 171 0.12 10.20 26.69
N ASP A 172 -0.61 9.53 25.80
CA ASP A 172 -0.08 8.56 24.87
C ASP A 172 -0.35 9.02 23.44
N VAL A 173 0.47 8.57 22.50
CA VAL A 173 0.28 8.88 21.08
C VAL A 173 -0.70 7.87 20.47
N TYR A 174 -1.75 8.35 19.80
CA TYR A 174 -2.71 7.47 19.10
C TYR A 174 -2.35 7.29 17.62
N GLY A 175 -1.71 8.28 17.02
CA GLY A 175 -1.29 8.16 15.63
C GLY A 175 -0.34 9.27 15.21
N LEU A 176 0.37 9.04 14.12
CA LEU A 176 1.42 9.92 13.63
C LEU A 176 1.32 10.12 12.11
N ILE A 177 1.59 11.34 11.68
CA ILE A 177 1.70 11.71 10.27
C ILE A 177 3.05 12.40 10.03
N LEU A 178 3.84 11.84 9.11
CA LEU A 178 4.97 12.55 8.50
C LEU A 178 4.42 13.42 7.36
N VAL A 179 4.42 14.72 7.55
CA VAL A 179 3.96 15.67 6.53
C VAL A 179 5.13 16.51 6.05
N LYS A 180 5.15 16.82 4.76
CA LYS A 180 6.13 17.75 4.21
C LYS A 180 5.99 19.14 4.85
N ASP A 181 7.10 19.73 5.25
CA ASP A 181 7.17 21.15 5.62
C ASP A 181 7.75 21.97 4.46
N PRO A 182 6.91 22.57 3.61
CA PRO A 182 7.37 23.35 2.47
C PRO A 182 8.09 24.64 2.87
N LYS A 183 7.95 25.12 4.11
CA LYS A 183 8.58 26.38 4.55
C LYS A 183 10.02 26.18 4.97
N ASN A 184 10.31 25.04 5.60
CA ASN A 184 11.63 24.78 6.19
C ASN A 184 12.47 23.77 5.41
N ASN A 185 11.94 23.27 4.29
CA ASN A 185 12.59 22.26 3.46
C ASN A 185 12.94 21.03 4.32
N GLY A 186 11.91 20.36 4.79
CA GLY A 186 12.04 19.19 5.64
C GLY A 186 10.69 18.52 5.80
N TYR A 187 10.58 17.70 6.84
CA TYR A 187 9.32 17.08 7.21
C TYR A 187 8.98 17.48 8.63
N LYS A 188 7.69 17.45 8.93
CA LYS A 188 7.16 17.60 10.26
C LYS A 188 6.54 16.27 10.63
N ILE A 189 6.84 15.84 11.83
CA ILE A 189 6.20 14.69 12.45
C ILE A 189 5.11 15.27 13.33
N ALA A 190 3.85 15.04 12.97
CA ALA A 190 2.68 15.42 13.75
C ALA A 190 2.09 14.18 14.38
N ALA A 191 1.67 14.26 15.63
CA ALA A 191 1.04 13.13 16.30
C ALA A 191 -0.13 13.56 17.17
N GLY A 192 -1.14 12.71 17.18
CA GLY A 192 -2.36 12.91 17.93
C GLY A 192 -2.29 12.33 19.35
N SER A 193 -3.06 12.93 20.25
CA SER A 193 -3.22 12.50 21.64
C SER A 193 -4.28 11.41 21.77
N PHE A 194 -3.94 10.32 22.47
CA PHE A 194 -4.89 9.28 22.80
C PHE A 194 -6.03 9.77 23.69
N ASN A 195 -5.74 10.67 24.62
CA ASN A 195 -6.79 11.28 25.46
C ASN A 195 -7.77 12.12 24.63
N ASP A 196 -7.27 12.93 23.69
CA ASP A 196 -8.11 13.72 22.81
C ASP A 196 -8.96 12.79 21.93
N PHE A 197 -8.34 11.78 21.31
CA PHE A 197 -9.01 10.76 20.51
C PHE A 197 -10.14 10.05 21.27
N LYS A 198 -9.84 9.56 22.49
CA LYS A 198 -10.83 8.92 23.36
C LYS A 198 -12.00 9.85 23.68
N SER A 199 -11.69 11.10 24.01
CA SER A 199 -12.72 12.10 24.35
C SER A 199 -13.61 12.48 23.17
N GLU A 200 -13.09 12.42 21.95
CA GLU A 200 -13.84 12.70 20.72
C GLU A 200 -14.75 11.53 20.34
N ILE A 201 -14.31 10.27 20.48
CA ILE A 201 -15.15 9.08 20.26
C ILE A 201 -16.41 9.08 21.11
N GLU A 202 -16.34 9.62 22.32
CA GLU A 202 -17.46 9.72 23.24
C GLU A 202 -18.49 10.81 22.83
N GLN A 203 -18.23 11.61 21.78
CA GLN A 203 -19.06 12.74 21.33
C GLN A 203 -19.72 12.45 19.96
N GLN A 204 -21.00 12.84 19.79
CA GLN A 204 -21.68 12.83 18.48
C GLN A 204 -21.96 14.25 17.98
N PRO A 205 -21.71 14.58 16.69
CA PRO A 205 -21.08 13.77 15.64
C PRO A 205 -19.54 13.91 15.62
N LEU A 206 -18.84 12.82 15.30
CA LEU A 206 -17.37 12.78 15.22
C LEU A 206 -16.85 13.41 13.92
N ASP A 207 -15.75 14.16 14.02
CA ASP A 207 -15.12 14.88 12.90
C ASP A 207 -13.71 14.32 12.63
N PHE A 208 -13.65 13.16 11.97
CA PHE A 208 -12.42 12.41 11.72
C PHE A 208 -11.36 13.20 10.94
N ASP A 209 -11.76 14.15 10.10
CA ASP A 209 -10.83 14.97 9.32
C ASP A 209 -9.97 15.86 10.24
N LYS A 210 -10.49 16.23 11.42
CA LYS A 210 -9.70 16.98 12.43
C LYS A 210 -8.65 16.11 13.10
N LEU A 211 -9.01 14.88 13.44
CA LEU A 211 -8.12 13.92 14.08
C LEU A 211 -6.88 13.67 13.21
N TRP A 212 -7.08 13.50 11.90
CA TRP A 212 -6.01 13.24 10.94
C TRP A 212 -5.43 14.50 10.29
N ASN A 213 -5.73 15.70 10.80
CA ASN A 213 -5.15 16.94 10.30
C ASN A 213 -3.84 17.27 11.02
N PRO A 214 -2.67 17.24 10.34
CA PRO A 214 -1.37 17.52 10.96
C PRO A 214 -1.23 18.92 11.54
N GLU A 215 -2.07 19.88 11.13
CA GLU A 215 -2.10 21.23 11.71
C GLU A 215 -2.84 21.28 13.05
N GLN A 216 -3.75 20.32 13.28
CA GLN A 216 -4.60 20.26 14.48
C GLN A 216 -4.10 19.23 15.51
N MET A 217 -3.26 18.28 15.07
CA MET A 217 -2.62 17.30 15.95
C MET A 217 -1.83 17.98 17.09
N LYS A 218 -2.01 17.46 18.31
CA LYS A 218 -1.50 18.06 19.56
C LYS A 218 0.03 18.15 19.60
N TYR A 219 0.72 17.10 19.15
CA TYR A 219 2.17 17.01 19.22
C TYR A 219 2.78 17.21 17.85
N GLN A 220 3.83 18.04 17.76
CA GLN A 220 4.41 18.43 16.48
C GLN A 220 5.91 18.68 16.65
N VAL A 221 6.73 17.96 15.89
CA VAL A 221 8.18 18.18 15.86
C VAL A 221 8.68 18.33 14.44
N TYR A 222 9.56 19.31 14.22
CA TYR A 222 10.23 19.49 12.94
C TYR A 222 11.38 18.48 12.81
N MET A 223 11.33 17.68 11.74
CA MET A 223 12.38 16.75 11.34
C MET A 223 13.20 17.36 10.19
N PRO A 224 14.37 17.94 10.47
CA PRO A 224 15.27 18.36 9.41
C PRO A 224 15.75 17.13 8.63
N ILE A 225 15.72 17.25 7.31
CA ILE A 225 16.34 16.29 6.41
C ILE A 225 17.65 16.90 5.90
N ALA A 226 18.69 16.09 5.70
CA ALA A 226 19.99 16.58 5.23
C ALA A 226 19.86 17.32 3.89
N GLU A 227 20.59 18.43 3.68
CA GLU A 227 20.49 19.24 2.45
C GLU A 227 20.68 18.45 1.15
N THR A 228 21.47 17.36 1.18
CA THR A 228 21.66 16.46 0.04
C THR A 228 20.41 15.69 -0.38
N LEU A 229 19.44 15.54 0.53
CA LEU A 229 18.11 14.98 0.31
C LEU A 229 17.06 16.07 0.03
N LEU A 230 17.45 17.36 0.04
CA LEU A 230 16.57 18.53 0.00
C LEU A 230 16.57 19.29 -1.34
N GLU A 231 17.19 18.74 -2.38
CA GLU A 231 17.01 19.25 -3.75
C GLU A 231 15.72 18.72 -4.42
N VAL A 232 14.76 18.23 -3.64
CA VAL A 232 13.43 17.79 -4.07
C VAL A 232 12.60 18.99 -4.56
N LYS A 233 12.74 19.33 -5.84
CA LYS A 233 12.06 20.48 -6.47
C LYS A 233 10.92 20.02 -7.37
N THR A 234 11.09 18.85 -7.98
CA THR A 234 10.13 18.25 -8.90
C THR A 234 9.13 17.36 -8.16
N GLU A 235 8.01 17.07 -8.82
CA GLU A 235 7.04 16.10 -8.33
C GLU A 235 7.59 14.68 -8.30
N VAL A 236 8.42 14.35 -9.30
CA VAL A 236 9.17 13.09 -9.38
C VAL A 236 10.02 12.86 -8.13
N GLU A 237 10.84 13.85 -7.75
CA GLU A 237 11.70 13.75 -6.56
C GLU A 237 10.89 13.68 -5.27
N ARG A 238 9.70 14.31 -5.23
CA ARG A 238 8.81 14.26 -4.06
C ARG A 238 8.27 12.86 -3.85
N LYS A 239 7.70 12.27 -4.91
CA LYS A 239 7.16 10.92 -4.86
C LYS A 239 8.26 9.89 -4.55
N ALA A 240 9.47 10.07 -5.10
CA ALA A 240 10.62 9.23 -4.75
C ALA A 240 11.01 9.32 -3.26
N MET A 241 10.87 10.49 -2.64
CA MET A 241 11.10 10.66 -1.19
C MET A 241 9.98 10.01 -0.37
N ASP A 242 8.72 10.14 -0.80
CA ASP A 242 7.58 9.50 -0.14
C ASP A 242 7.76 7.97 -0.14
N LEU A 243 8.21 7.38 -1.26
CA LEU A 243 8.58 5.95 -1.34
C LEU A 243 9.67 5.57 -0.34
N LEU A 244 10.74 6.36 -0.26
CA LEU A 244 11.86 6.10 0.64
C LEU A 244 11.42 6.17 2.12
N LEU A 245 10.56 7.13 2.46
CA LEU A 245 10.03 7.24 3.81
C LEU A 245 9.10 6.07 4.14
N LEU A 246 8.27 5.60 3.20
CA LEU A 246 7.45 4.39 3.39
C LEU A 246 8.33 3.18 3.68
N ASP A 247 9.41 2.99 2.91
CA ASP A 247 10.43 1.97 3.16
C ASP A 247 11.03 2.06 4.56
N VAL A 248 11.37 3.27 5.02
CA VAL A 248 11.87 3.50 6.38
C VAL A 248 10.84 3.06 7.41
N LEU A 249 9.57 3.44 7.25
CA LEU A 249 8.52 3.09 8.21
C LEU A 249 8.26 1.58 8.25
N ARG A 250 8.27 0.90 7.10
CA ARG A 250 8.16 -0.56 6.99
C ARG A 250 9.32 -1.27 7.68
N GLU A 251 10.55 -0.77 7.51
CA GLU A 251 11.74 -1.29 8.20
C GLU A 251 11.65 -1.10 9.72
N LEU A 252 11.23 0.08 10.19
CA LEU A 252 11.01 0.31 11.62
C LEU A 252 9.98 -0.67 12.20
N LYS A 253 8.90 -0.92 11.46
CA LYS A 253 7.87 -1.85 11.89
C LYS A 253 8.41 -3.29 11.95
N SER A 254 9.10 -3.77 10.92
CA SER A 254 9.62 -5.14 10.90
C SER A 254 10.69 -5.39 11.96
N GLU A 255 11.37 -4.33 12.41
CA GLU A 255 12.28 -4.35 13.57
C GLU A 255 11.55 -4.33 14.93
N GLY A 256 10.21 -4.31 14.95
CA GLY A 256 9.40 -4.25 16.18
C GLY A 256 9.42 -2.88 16.88
N TYR A 257 9.87 -1.82 16.19
CA TYR A 257 10.09 -0.51 16.84
C TYR A 257 8.81 0.12 17.41
N PHE A 258 7.65 -0.20 16.83
CA PHE A 258 6.36 0.34 17.25
C PHE A 258 5.61 -0.54 18.27
N GLU A 259 6.17 -1.67 18.70
CA GLU A 259 5.50 -2.63 19.62
C GLU A 259 5.16 -2.05 21.00
N ALA A 260 5.81 -0.96 21.40
CA ALA A 260 5.59 -0.31 22.69
C ALA A 260 4.43 0.72 22.69
N GLN A 261 3.75 0.92 21.57
CA GLN A 261 2.64 1.88 21.45
C GLN A 261 1.31 1.28 21.93
N PRO A 262 0.32 2.12 22.29
CA PRO A 262 -1.01 1.64 22.65
C PRO A 262 -1.61 0.73 21.57
N GLU A 263 -2.46 -0.21 21.98
CA GLU A 263 -3.31 -0.94 21.03
C GLU A 263 -4.07 0.06 20.15
N GLY A 264 -4.02 -0.12 18.83
CA GLY A 264 -4.64 0.80 17.86
C GLY A 264 -3.82 2.04 17.49
N PHE A 265 -2.50 2.03 17.68
CA PHE A 265 -1.60 3.07 17.16
C PHE A 265 -1.44 2.98 15.63
N SER A 266 -1.53 4.14 14.94
CA SER A 266 -1.41 4.21 13.48
C SER A 266 -0.38 5.24 12.99
N LEU A 267 0.22 4.97 11.84
CA LEU A 267 1.32 5.77 11.30
C LEU A 267 1.11 6.04 9.82
N SER A 268 1.34 7.25 9.34
CA SER A 268 1.23 7.58 7.93
C SER A 268 2.24 8.63 7.45
N ILE A 269 2.38 8.75 6.12
CA ILE A 269 3.05 9.85 5.42
C ILE A 269 1.99 10.60 4.61
N GLN A 270 1.93 11.92 4.75
CA GLN A 270 1.04 12.74 3.94
C GLN A 270 1.71 13.16 2.63
N SER A 271 1.14 12.75 1.50
CA SER A 271 1.52 13.16 0.15
C SER A 271 0.37 13.93 -0.50
N GLY A 272 0.48 15.26 -0.52
CA GLY A 272 -0.60 16.13 -0.98
C GLY A 272 -1.82 16.04 -0.06
N GLU A 273 -2.97 15.65 -0.61
CA GLU A 273 -4.23 15.48 0.14
C GLU A 273 -4.43 14.05 0.66
N VAL A 274 -3.48 13.15 0.43
CA VAL A 274 -3.58 11.71 0.74
C VAL A 274 -2.61 11.34 1.86
N ASN A 275 -3.02 10.41 2.73
CA ASN A 275 -2.17 9.77 3.72
C ASN A 275 -1.84 8.34 3.27
N PHE A 276 -0.55 7.98 3.23
CA PHE A 276 -0.03 6.65 2.96
C PHE A 276 0.39 5.97 4.25
N PHE A 277 0.04 4.70 4.44
CA PHE A 277 0.30 3.97 5.68
C PHE A 277 1.30 2.83 5.40
N PRO A 278 2.29 2.56 6.28
CA PRO A 278 3.05 1.33 6.18
C PRO A 278 2.12 0.13 6.47
N GLU A 279 2.42 -0.99 5.80
CA GLU A 279 1.74 -2.29 5.92
C GLU A 279 1.48 -2.63 7.40
N ASP A 280 0.26 -3.05 7.72
CA ASP A 280 -0.37 -3.31 9.03
C ASP A 280 -0.09 -2.28 10.14
N SER A 281 -0.31 -0.99 9.90
CA SER A 281 -0.36 0.03 10.97
C SER A 281 -1.76 0.26 11.57
N TYR A 282 -2.68 -0.69 11.43
CA TYR A 282 -3.89 -0.72 12.25
C TYR A 282 -4.57 -2.09 12.20
N ASP A 283 -4.57 -2.79 13.34
CA ASP A 283 -5.61 -3.78 13.61
C ASP A 283 -6.94 -3.04 13.82
N GLU A 284 -7.97 -3.47 13.10
CA GLU A 284 -9.36 -3.03 13.15
C GLU A 284 -10.02 -3.06 14.54
N SER A 285 -9.32 -3.46 15.61
CA SER A 285 -9.89 -3.79 16.92
C SER A 285 -10.64 -2.61 17.56
N LEU A 286 -10.06 -1.41 17.60
CA LEU A 286 -10.66 -0.27 18.32
C LEU A 286 -11.85 0.36 17.60
N MET A 287 -11.85 0.40 16.26
CA MET A 287 -13.02 0.87 15.49
C MET A 287 -14.17 -0.15 15.50
N LYS A 288 -13.85 -1.45 15.39
CA LYS A 288 -14.81 -2.56 15.38
C LYS A 288 -15.44 -2.79 16.76
N GLU A 289 -14.64 -2.71 17.84
CA GLU A 289 -15.15 -2.79 19.22
C GLU A 289 -16.15 -1.68 19.57
N ASN A 290 -15.98 -0.50 18.97
CA ASN A 290 -16.81 0.67 19.26
C ASN A 290 -17.89 0.93 18.20
N GLY A 291 -18.06 0.03 17.22
CA GLY A 291 -19.08 0.15 16.17
C GLY A 291 -18.92 1.41 15.32
N LEU A 292 -17.69 1.86 15.11
CA LEU A 292 -17.36 3.07 14.37
C LEU A 292 -17.15 2.73 12.89
N GLU A 293 -17.98 3.28 12.01
CA GLU A 293 -17.73 3.25 10.56
C GLU A 293 -16.55 4.18 10.25
N SER A 294 -15.48 3.62 9.66
CA SER A 294 -14.37 4.43 9.16
C SER A 294 -14.86 5.33 8.02
N LYS A 295 -14.81 6.66 8.22
CA LYS A 295 -14.82 7.64 7.11
C LYS A 295 -13.42 7.93 6.57
N ILE A 296 -12.41 7.23 7.08
CA ILE A 296 -11.12 7.11 6.42
C ILE A 296 -11.44 6.47 5.07
N LYS A 297 -11.22 7.20 3.97
CA LYS A 297 -11.22 6.60 2.63
C LYS A 297 -10.17 5.49 2.70
N ARG A 298 -10.65 4.25 2.81
CA ARG A 298 -9.83 3.07 3.05
C ARG A 298 -8.86 2.94 1.88
N PHE A 299 -7.59 2.84 2.23
CA PHE A 299 -6.46 2.80 1.32
C PHE A 299 -5.47 1.88 2.00
N TRP A 300 -5.53 0.60 1.68
CA TRP A 300 -4.68 -0.39 2.32
C TRP A 300 -3.78 -1.13 1.32
N GLU A 301 -2.68 -1.65 1.85
CA GLU A 301 -1.99 -2.90 1.54
C GLU A 301 -1.04 -3.13 0.35
N SER A 302 -0.01 -3.92 0.69
CA SER A 302 1.07 -4.60 -0.08
C SER A 302 2.18 -3.75 -0.74
N PRO A 303 3.26 -4.35 -1.29
CA PRO A 303 4.18 -3.76 -2.29
C PRO A 303 3.55 -2.79 -3.32
N TYR A 304 2.22 -2.80 -3.43
CA TYR A 304 1.36 -1.82 -4.07
C TYR A 304 1.57 -0.35 -3.66
N ASP A 305 2.15 -0.03 -2.49
CA ASP A 305 2.52 1.36 -2.13
C ASP A 305 3.45 1.99 -3.17
N ARG A 306 4.39 1.22 -3.71
CA ARG A 306 5.32 1.71 -4.71
C ARG A 306 4.60 2.05 -6.01
N THR A 307 3.83 1.09 -6.51
CA THR A 307 3.03 1.21 -7.73
C THR A 307 1.99 2.34 -7.61
N ARG A 308 1.44 2.59 -6.43
CA ARG A 308 0.44 3.64 -6.19
C ARG A 308 1.02 5.04 -6.07
N VAL A 309 2.10 5.23 -5.31
CA VAL A 309 2.86 6.51 -5.29
C VAL A 309 3.32 6.87 -6.71
N LEU A 310 3.56 5.86 -7.56
CA LEU A 310 3.89 6.04 -8.96
C LEU A 310 2.66 6.31 -9.86
N ILE A 311 1.50 5.70 -9.59
CA ILE A 311 0.25 5.89 -10.34
C ILE A 311 -0.41 7.25 -10.04
N GLU A 312 -0.27 7.83 -8.85
CA GLU A 312 -0.80 9.18 -8.54
C GLU A 312 -0.18 10.33 -9.37
N THR A 313 0.74 10.03 -10.29
CA THR A 313 1.23 10.99 -11.30
C THR A 313 0.37 11.06 -12.58
N LEU A 314 -0.73 10.31 -12.62
CA LEU A 314 -1.74 10.27 -13.68
C LEU A 314 -2.90 11.26 -13.46
#